data_AF-A0A1I8BEM6-F1
#
_entry.id   AF-A0A1I8BEM6-F1
#
_cell.length_a   1.000
_cell.length_b   1.000
_cell.length_c   1.000
_cell.angle_alpha   90.00
_cell.angle_beta   90.00
_cell.angle_gamma   90.00
#
_symmetry.space_group_name_H-M   'P 1'
#
loop_
_entity.id
_entity.type
_entity.pdbx_description
1 polymer ?
#
loop_
_entity_poly.entity_id
_entity_poly.type
_entity_poly.pdbx_seq_one_letter_code
_entity_poly.pdbx_strand_id
1 'polypeptide(L)'
;MKNLVECLLNSFLNCLRKRIFSHHVLLAVACLLYTLFGAWVFRLLEGENLKETKVRHLKLIDQNSILYADALWNLVNENPQRYLNYDRELTEKEVIKEVLEGTREHFERYVDTVYSAHRSVRHGFEENPPTWDFKNSLFFTATMLTSIGYGYVCPTTFYGRLFGVLYCLIGE
;
A
#
# COMPACT_ATOMS: atom_id res chain seq x y z
N MET A 1 -36.54 3.14 56.87
CA MET A 1 -35.48 2.18 56.47
C MET A 1 -35.19 2.14 54.98
N LYS A 2 -36.20 2.18 54.07
CA LYS A 2 -35.98 2.13 52.61
C LYS A 2 -35.08 3.26 52.05
N ASN A 3 -35.31 4.50 52.48
CA ASN A 3 -34.56 5.67 52.00
C ASN A 3 -33.07 5.67 52.39
N LEU A 4 -32.71 5.03 53.51
CA LEU A 4 -31.31 4.98 53.97
C LEU A 4 -30.52 3.92 53.20
N VAL A 5 -31.16 2.79 52.88
CA VAL A 5 -30.61 1.73 52.03
C VAL A 5 -30.43 2.23 50.60
N GLU A 6 -31.41 2.93 50.02
CA GLU A 6 -31.28 3.53 48.67
C GLU A 6 -30.19 4.61 48.60
N CYS A 7 -30.05 5.45 49.63
CA CYS A 7 -29.01 6.47 49.69
C CYS A 7 -27.61 5.86 49.79
N LEU A 8 -27.44 4.81 50.60
CA LEU A 8 -26.18 4.06 50.70
C LEU A 8 -25.88 3.28 49.42
N LEU A 9 -26.89 2.66 48.79
CA LEU A 9 -26.73 1.95 47.52
C LEU A 9 -26.34 2.90 46.39
N ASN A 10 -26.98 4.08 46.30
CA ASN A 10 -26.65 5.11 45.31
C ASN A 10 -25.27 5.73 45.55
N SER A 11 -24.87 5.95 46.80
CA SER A 11 -23.52 6.41 47.13
C SER A 11 -22.47 5.37 46.76
N PHE A 12 -22.72 4.10 47.09
CA PHE A 12 -21.83 2.99 46.76
C PHE A 12 -21.74 2.76 45.25
N LEU A 13 -22.87 2.77 44.52
CA LEU A 13 -22.93 2.70 43.06
C LEU A 13 -22.25 3.89 42.39
N ASN A 14 -22.35 5.10 42.93
CA ASN A 14 -21.65 6.27 42.40
C ASN A 14 -20.14 6.22 42.64
N CYS A 15 -19.71 5.66 43.78
CA CYS A 15 -18.29 5.43 44.08
C CYS A 15 -17.73 4.32 43.19
N LEU A 16 -18.49 3.22 43.02
CA LEU A 16 -18.17 2.14 42.10
C LEU A 16 -18.09 2.67 40.66
N ARG A 17 -19.08 3.47 40.22
CA ARG A 17 -19.12 4.13 38.92
C ARG A 17 -17.92 5.03 38.72
N LYS A 18 -17.61 5.95 39.63
CA LYS A 18 -16.42 6.82 39.48
C LYS A 18 -15.12 6.03 39.42
N ARG A 19 -14.96 5.00 40.24
CA ARG A 19 -13.73 4.19 40.27
C ARG A 19 -13.59 3.31 39.02
N ILE A 20 -14.63 2.57 38.64
CA ILE A 20 -14.65 1.68 37.47
C ILE A 20 -14.58 2.49 36.17
N PHE A 21 -15.40 3.52 36.03
CA PHE A 21 -15.41 4.40 34.85
C PHE A 21 -14.10 5.18 34.72
N SER A 22 -13.45 5.60 35.82
CA SER A 22 -12.12 6.23 35.76
C SER A 22 -11.03 5.28 35.26
N HIS A 23 -11.05 4.00 35.64
CA HIS A 23 -10.04 3.04 35.18
C HIS A 23 -10.29 2.61 33.73
N HIS A 24 -11.55 2.42 33.33
CA HIS A 24 -11.88 2.12 31.93
C HIS A 24 -11.62 3.31 30.99
N VAL A 25 -11.92 4.54 31.43
CA VAL A 25 -11.59 5.74 30.67
C VAL A 25 -10.07 5.91 30.56
N LEU A 26 -9.32 5.64 31.64
CA LEU A 26 -7.86 5.66 31.59
C LEU A 26 -7.30 4.64 30.59
N LEU A 27 -7.81 3.40 30.61
CA LEU A 27 -7.40 2.36 29.65
C LEU A 27 -7.74 2.77 28.21
N ALA A 28 -8.95 3.29 27.98
CA ALA A 28 -9.36 3.75 26.65
C ALA A 28 -8.46 4.89 26.14
N VAL A 29 -8.13 5.85 27.00
CA VAL A 29 -7.20 6.94 26.67
C VAL A 29 -5.79 6.41 26.41
N ALA A 30 -5.31 5.45 27.21
CA ALA A 30 -4.01 4.84 27.01
C ALA A 30 -3.93 4.10 25.66
N CYS A 31 -4.97 3.33 25.29
CA CYS A 31 -5.03 2.67 23.98
C CYS A 31 -5.08 3.68 22.82
N LEU A 32 -5.83 4.77 22.97
CA LEU A 32 -5.84 5.85 21.98
C LEU A 32 -4.46 6.49 21.83
N LEU A 33 -3.77 6.80 22.93
CA LEU A 33 -2.42 7.36 22.88
C LEU A 33 -1.41 6.38 22.29
N TYR A 34 -1.54 5.09 22.58
CA TYR A 34 -0.67 4.05 22.03
C TYR A 34 -0.81 3.93 20.51
N THR A 35 -2.04 3.89 20.00
CA THR A 35 -2.31 3.87 18.55
C THR A 35 -1.85 5.15 17.85
N LEU A 36 -2.05 6.33 18.47
CA LEU A 36 -1.56 7.59 17.94
C LEU A 36 -0.02 7.64 17.88
N PHE A 37 0.65 7.13 18.91
CA PHE A 37 2.10 7.04 18.94
C PHE A 37 2.63 6.10 17.85
N GLY A 38 2.07 4.89 17.75
CA GLY A 38 2.43 3.96 16.68
C GLY A 38 2.22 4.56 15.30
N ALA A 39 1.09 5.23 15.07
CA ALA A 39 0.77 5.85 13.79
C ALA A 39 1.79 6.94 13.41
N TRP A 40 2.23 7.72 14.39
CA TRP A 40 3.28 8.73 14.19
C TRP A 40 4.61 8.09 13.82
N VAL A 41 5.04 7.04 14.53
CA VAL A 41 6.31 6.34 14.25
C VAL A 41 6.29 5.66 12.88
N PHE A 42 5.22 4.93 12.53
CA PHE A 42 5.10 4.31 11.21
C PHE A 42 5.13 5.32 10.07
N ARG A 43 4.46 6.47 10.25
CA ARG A 43 4.50 7.55 9.28
C ARG A 43 5.90 8.10 9.08
N LEU A 44 6.70 8.21 10.15
CA LEU A 44 8.10 8.66 10.04
C LEU A 44 8.98 7.62 9.35
N LEU A 45 8.85 6.35 9.71
CA LEU A 45 9.72 5.28 9.19
C LEU A 45 9.41 4.91 7.73
N GLU A 46 8.14 4.92 7.34
CA GLU A 46 7.71 4.43 6.02
C GLU A 46 7.26 5.54 5.06
N GLY A 47 6.98 6.74 5.57
CA GLY A 47 6.41 7.84 4.79
C GLY A 47 7.30 8.34 3.67
N GLU A 48 8.63 8.40 3.89
CA GLU A 48 9.59 8.85 2.87
C GLU A 48 9.90 7.75 1.87
N ASN A 49 10.14 6.52 2.34
CA ASN A 49 10.51 5.38 1.50
C ASN A 49 9.43 5.01 0.49
N LEU A 50 8.15 5.09 0.88
CA LEU A 50 7.03 4.80 -0.02
C LEU A 50 6.93 5.81 -1.16
N LYS A 51 7.14 7.11 -0.87
CA LYS A 51 7.09 8.17 -1.90
C LYS A 51 8.20 7.97 -2.92
N GLU A 52 9.42 7.71 -2.47
CA GLU A 52 10.56 7.51 -3.37
C GLU A 52 10.38 6.26 -4.23
N THR A 53 9.97 5.15 -3.61
CA THR A 53 9.72 3.88 -4.31
C THR A 53 8.63 4.04 -5.37
N LYS A 54 7.52 4.74 -5.05
CA LYS A 54 6.44 5.04 -6.01
C LYS A 54 6.94 5.86 -7.19
N VAL A 55 7.65 6.98 -6.93
CA VAL A 55 8.17 7.85 -8.00
C VAL A 55 9.14 7.09 -8.89
N ARG A 56 10.00 6.25 -8.30
CA ARG A 56 10.97 5.45 -9.05
C ARG A 56 10.28 4.44 -9.97
N HIS A 57 9.29 3.70 -9.47
CA HIS A 57 8.56 2.73 -10.28
C HIS A 57 7.76 3.40 -11.41
N LEU A 58 7.09 4.52 -11.14
CA LEU A 58 6.37 5.26 -12.18
C LEU A 58 7.31 5.75 -13.30
N LYS A 59 8.49 6.29 -12.94
CA LYS A 59 9.49 6.70 -13.93
C LYS A 59 10.01 5.53 -14.76
N LEU A 60 10.30 4.39 -14.13
CA LEU A 60 10.80 3.20 -14.84
C LEU A 60 9.78 2.64 -15.82
N ILE A 61 8.51 2.60 -15.41
CA ILE A 61 7.41 2.16 -16.27
C ILE A 61 7.23 3.10 -17.46
N ASP A 62 7.22 4.42 -17.22
CA ASP A 62 7.11 5.44 -18.27
C ASP A 62 8.27 5.37 -19.26
N GLN A 63 9.49 5.22 -18.76
CA GLN A 63 10.67 5.03 -19.61
C GLN A 63 10.57 3.76 -20.45
N ASN A 64 10.19 2.63 -19.85
CA ASN A 64 10.11 1.36 -20.56
C ASN A 64 8.94 1.30 -21.54
N SER A 65 7.84 2.03 -21.30
CA SER A 65 6.73 2.14 -22.25
C SER A 65 7.14 2.95 -23.48
N ILE A 66 7.86 4.06 -23.29
CA ILE A 66 8.41 4.88 -24.38
C ILE A 66 9.42 4.05 -25.19
N LEU A 67 10.35 3.35 -24.52
CA LEU A 67 11.33 2.51 -25.20
C LEU A 67 10.68 1.38 -26.03
N TYR A 68 9.58 0.81 -25.54
CA TYR A 68 8.81 -0.18 -26.31
C TYR A 68 8.12 0.46 -27.54
N ALA A 69 7.54 1.65 -27.37
CA ALA A 69 6.93 2.38 -28.47
C ALA A 69 7.96 2.80 -29.53
N ASP A 70 9.14 3.24 -29.11
CA ASP A 70 10.24 3.59 -30.01
C ASP A 70 10.75 2.35 -30.76
N ALA A 71 10.87 1.20 -30.09
CA ALA A 71 11.25 -0.06 -30.73
C ALA A 71 10.24 -0.50 -31.79
N LEU A 72 8.94 -0.38 -31.51
CA LEU A 72 7.87 -0.62 -32.49
C LEU A 72 7.97 0.35 -33.67
N TRP A 73 8.16 1.64 -33.38
CA TRP A 73 8.24 2.69 -34.39
C TRP A 73 9.43 2.49 -35.34
N ASN A 74 10.60 2.16 -34.78
CA ASN A 74 11.80 1.90 -35.56
C ASN A 74 11.63 0.64 -36.42
N LEU A 75 11.11 -0.45 -35.85
CA LEU A 75 10.90 -1.70 -36.59
C LEU A 75 9.98 -1.51 -37.81
N VAL A 76 8.87 -0.77 -37.64
CA VAL A 76 7.94 -0.47 -38.74
C VAL A 76 8.58 0.45 -39.81
N ASN A 77 9.35 1.45 -39.38
CA ASN A 77 9.94 2.45 -40.28
C ASN A 77 11.26 2.05 -40.93
N GLU A 78 11.95 1.04 -40.42
CA GLU A 78 13.15 0.48 -41.06
C GLU A 78 12.79 -0.27 -42.35
N ASN A 79 11.60 -0.88 -42.40
CA ASN A 79 11.14 -1.63 -43.56
C ASN A 79 9.70 -1.28 -43.97
N PRO A 80 9.41 -0.02 -44.34
CA PRO A 80 8.03 0.43 -44.57
C PRO A 80 7.40 -0.31 -45.76
N GLN A 81 8.19 -0.65 -46.79
CA GLN A 81 7.78 -1.43 -47.97
C GLN A 81 7.43 -2.89 -47.63
N ARG A 82 7.82 -3.39 -46.45
CA ARG A 82 7.52 -4.74 -45.97
C ARG A 82 6.12 -4.82 -45.37
N TYR A 83 5.70 -3.75 -44.69
CA TYR A 83 4.42 -3.67 -43.97
C TYR A 83 3.33 -2.91 -44.72
N LEU A 84 3.71 -1.96 -45.61
CA LEU A 84 2.77 -1.10 -46.36
C LEU A 84 2.44 -1.61 -47.77
N ASN A 85 3.12 -2.63 -48.29
CA ASN A 85 2.82 -3.18 -49.61
C ASN A 85 1.57 -4.07 -49.55
N TYR A 86 0.45 -3.49 -49.96
CA TYR A 86 -0.87 -4.13 -50.02
C TYR A 86 -0.95 -5.30 -51.04
N ASP A 87 -0.08 -5.32 -52.06
CA ASP A 87 -0.05 -6.36 -53.09
C ASP A 87 0.58 -7.69 -52.64
N ARG A 88 1.23 -7.72 -51.47
CA ARG A 88 1.87 -8.94 -50.97
C ARG A 88 0.85 -9.79 -50.22
N GLU A 89 0.73 -11.06 -50.60
CA GLU A 89 0.06 -12.14 -49.84
C GLU A 89 0.88 -12.49 -48.57
N LEU A 90 1.34 -11.47 -47.85
CA LEU A 90 1.93 -11.65 -46.53
C LEU A 90 0.75 -11.82 -45.58
N THR A 91 0.64 -13.00 -44.98
CA THR A 91 -0.48 -13.29 -44.11
C THR A 91 -0.37 -12.36 -42.91
N GLU A 92 -1.47 -11.74 -42.46
CA GLU A 92 -1.51 -10.88 -41.26
C GLU A 92 -0.74 -11.50 -40.07
N LYS A 93 -0.80 -12.83 -39.95
CA LYS A 93 -0.08 -13.63 -38.96
C LYS A 93 1.45 -13.56 -39.04
N GLU A 94 2.02 -13.49 -40.24
CA GLU A 94 3.46 -13.43 -40.45
C GLU A 94 4.02 -12.07 -40.05
N VAL A 95 3.31 -11.00 -40.38
CA VAL A 95 3.63 -9.63 -39.93
C VAL A 95 3.55 -9.52 -38.42
N ILE A 96 2.44 -10.00 -37.83
CA ILE A 96 2.26 -9.98 -36.37
C ILE A 96 3.37 -10.75 -35.68
N LYS A 97 3.75 -11.92 -36.22
CA LYS A 97 4.82 -12.74 -35.66
C LYS A 97 6.18 -12.04 -35.71
N GLU A 98 6.53 -11.40 -36.83
CA GLU A 98 7.78 -10.67 -36.99
C GLU A 98 7.86 -9.46 -36.03
N VAL A 99 6.78 -8.69 -35.91
CA VAL A 99 6.70 -7.55 -34.97
C VAL A 99 6.79 -8.03 -33.52
N LEU A 100 6.11 -9.12 -33.18
CA LEU A 100 6.18 -9.74 -31.86
C LEU A 100 7.60 -10.20 -31.53
N GLU A 101 8.28 -10.86 -32.46
CA GLU A 101 9.63 -11.36 -32.26
C GLU A 101 10.65 -10.21 -32.17
N GLY A 102 10.54 -9.21 -33.03
CA GLY A 102 11.46 -8.07 -33.06
C GLY A 102 11.30 -7.11 -31.88
N THR A 103 10.11 -7.01 -31.29
CA THR A 103 9.87 -6.15 -30.11
C THR A 103 9.78 -6.91 -28.79
N ARG A 104 9.98 -8.23 -28.83
CA ARG A 104 9.79 -9.14 -27.69
C ARG A 104 10.56 -8.69 -26.45
N GLU A 105 11.84 -8.36 -26.59
CA GLU A 105 12.69 -8.01 -25.46
C GLU A 105 12.20 -6.74 -24.75
N HIS A 106 11.85 -5.71 -25.53
CA HIS A 106 11.33 -4.45 -24.98
C HIS A 106 9.97 -4.65 -24.32
N PHE A 107 9.11 -5.48 -24.92
CA PHE A 107 7.84 -5.85 -24.33
C PHE A 107 8.01 -6.61 -23.02
N GLU A 108 8.85 -7.65 -22.98
CA GLU A 108 9.12 -8.43 -21.77
C GLU A 108 9.69 -7.55 -20.66
N ARG A 109 10.61 -6.63 -20.98
CA ARG A 109 11.17 -5.65 -20.01
C ARG A 109 10.12 -4.70 -19.47
N TYR A 110 9.23 -4.18 -20.33
CA TYR A 110 8.12 -3.33 -19.92
C TYR A 110 7.18 -4.08 -18.98
N VAL A 111 6.75 -5.28 -19.37
CA VAL A 111 5.83 -6.12 -18.58
C VAL A 111 6.45 -6.49 -17.24
N ASP A 112 7.72 -6.88 -17.19
CA ASP A 112 8.42 -7.22 -15.94
C ASP A 112 8.52 -6.00 -14.99
N THR A 113 8.73 -4.81 -15.55
CA THR A 113 8.75 -3.56 -14.77
C THR A 113 7.38 -3.26 -14.17
N VAL A 114 6.31 -3.43 -14.96
CA VAL A 114 4.93 -3.25 -14.48
C VAL A 114 4.60 -4.28 -13.40
N TYR A 115 4.98 -5.54 -13.62
CA TYR A 115 4.71 -6.63 -12.68
C TYR A 115 5.47 -6.46 -11.36
N SER A 116 6.76 -6.12 -11.43
CA SER A 116 7.60 -5.87 -10.25
C SER A 116 7.11 -4.66 -9.46
N ALA A 117 6.68 -3.58 -10.12
CA ALA A 117 6.07 -2.42 -9.48
C ALA A 117 4.75 -2.78 -8.77
N HIS A 118 3.91 -3.62 -9.39
CA HIS A 118 2.67 -4.08 -8.75
C HIS A 118 2.94 -4.97 -7.53
N ARG A 119 4.03 -5.74 -7.55
CA ARG A 119 4.44 -6.57 -6.41
C ARG A 119 5.05 -5.75 -5.28
N SER A 120 5.84 -4.73 -5.58
CA SER A 120 6.51 -3.87 -4.59
C SER A 120 5.56 -2.86 -3.97
N VAL A 121 4.64 -2.31 -4.76
CA VAL A 121 3.56 -1.42 -4.37
C VAL A 121 2.28 -2.16 -4.71
N ARG A 122 1.64 -2.84 -3.74
CA ARG A 122 0.43 -3.69 -3.95
C ARG A 122 -0.67 -3.01 -4.79
N HIS A 123 -0.67 -1.68 -4.84
CA HIS A 123 -1.63 -0.84 -5.55
C HIS A 123 -1.02 -0.10 -6.75
N GLY A 124 0.08 -0.63 -7.29
CA GLY A 124 1.00 -0.04 -8.29
C GLY A 124 0.50 1.17 -9.06
N PHE A 125 -0.47 0.93 -9.95
CA PHE A 125 -0.99 1.87 -10.96
C PHE A 125 -2.24 2.65 -10.56
N GLU A 126 -2.77 2.46 -9.35
CA GLU A 126 -3.92 3.24 -8.93
C GLU A 126 -3.55 4.72 -8.90
N GLU A 127 -4.45 5.55 -9.41
CA GLU A 127 -4.29 7.01 -9.38
C GLU A 127 -4.12 7.52 -7.94
N ASN A 128 -4.75 6.81 -6.98
CA ASN A 128 -4.71 7.05 -5.55
C ASN A 128 -4.31 5.79 -4.76
N PRO A 129 -3.06 5.30 -4.88
CA PRO A 129 -2.63 4.15 -4.12
C PRO A 129 -2.50 4.55 -2.64
N PRO A 130 -2.71 3.63 -1.70
CA PRO A 130 -2.66 3.96 -0.30
C PRO A 130 -1.26 4.33 0.14
N THR A 131 -1.23 5.49 0.78
CA THR A 131 -0.06 6.17 1.31
C THR A 131 0.01 5.99 2.82
N TRP A 132 1.20 6.16 3.38
CA TRP A 132 1.42 6.32 4.83
C TRP A 132 0.98 7.71 5.30
N ASP A 133 -0.31 8.01 5.12
CA ASP A 133 -0.94 9.19 5.70
C ASP A 133 -1.33 8.92 7.15
N PHE A 134 -1.56 9.99 7.92
CA PHE A 134 -1.91 9.86 9.33
C PHE A 134 -3.14 8.96 9.56
N LYS A 135 -4.18 9.10 8.72
CA LYS A 135 -5.41 8.29 8.80
C LYS A 135 -5.13 6.80 8.54
N ASN A 136 -4.36 6.51 7.49
CA ASN A 136 -4.01 5.14 7.11
C ASN A 136 -3.06 4.49 8.14
N SER A 137 -2.12 5.28 8.68
CA SER A 137 -1.20 4.85 9.74
C SER A 137 -1.94 4.54 11.03
N LEU A 138 -2.91 5.38 11.40
CA LEU A 138 -3.77 5.16 12.56
C LEU A 138 -4.63 3.90 12.38
N PHE A 139 -5.30 3.77 11.24
CA PHE A 139 -6.09 2.59 10.91
C PHE A 139 -5.24 1.31 10.90
N PHE A 140 -4.02 1.38 10.35
CA PHE A 140 -3.06 0.28 10.39
C PHE A 140 -2.71 -0.11 11.83
N THR A 141 -2.30 0.82 12.68
CA THR A 141 -1.95 0.50 14.08
C THR A 141 -3.12 -0.01 14.90
N ALA A 142 -4.33 0.51 14.66
CA ALA A 142 -5.53 0.05 15.34
C ALA A 142 -5.90 -1.39 14.92
N THR A 143 -5.86 -1.69 13.61
CA THR A 143 -6.17 -3.03 13.09
C THR A 143 -5.06 -4.05 13.38
N MET A 144 -3.83 -3.59 13.57
CA MET A 144 -2.72 -4.41 14.03
C MET A 144 -2.88 -4.78 15.51
N LEU A 145 -3.30 -3.82 16.35
CA LEU A 145 -3.58 -4.05 17.78
C LEU A 145 -4.78 -4.99 18.01
N THR A 146 -5.81 -4.91 17.16
CA THR A 146 -6.96 -5.82 17.24
C THR A 146 -6.73 -7.18 16.56
N SER A 147 -5.47 -7.47 16.17
CA SER A 147 -5.06 -8.66 15.43
C SER A 147 -5.86 -8.95 14.15
N ILE A 148 -6.53 -7.94 13.58
CA ILE A 148 -7.29 -8.07 12.32
C ILE A 148 -6.32 -8.06 11.14
N GLY A 149 -5.42 -7.06 11.13
CA GLY A 149 -4.30 -7.00 10.19
C GLY A 149 -4.67 -7.11 8.70
N TYR A 150 -5.59 -6.27 8.19
CA TYR A 150 -6.03 -6.32 6.77
C TYR A 150 -4.89 -6.30 5.74
N GLY A 151 -3.76 -5.69 6.07
CA GLY A 151 -2.61 -5.60 5.17
C GLY A 151 -2.85 -4.71 3.95
N TYR A 152 -3.78 -3.74 4.06
CA TYR A 152 -4.03 -2.73 3.03
C TYR A 152 -2.80 -1.83 2.80
N VAL A 153 -2.12 -1.47 3.91
CA VAL A 153 -0.79 -0.85 3.96
C VAL A 153 0.08 -1.70 4.88
N CYS A 154 1.36 -1.89 4.54
CA CYS A 154 2.28 -2.74 5.30
C CYS A 154 3.70 -2.17 5.25
N PRO A 155 4.48 -2.23 6.35
CA PRO A 155 5.84 -1.71 6.37
C PRO A 155 6.75 -2.49 5.42
N THR A 156 7.43 -1.74 4.56
CA THR A 156 8.39 -2.26 3.57
C THR A 156 9.82 -2.10 4.04
N THR A 157 10.09 -1.11 4.90
CA THR A 157 11.42 -0.86 5.45
C THR A 157 11.78 -1.89 6.53
N PHE A 158 13.08 -2.16 6.65
CA PHE A 158 13.58 -3.05 7.70
C PHE A 158 13.19 -2.54 9.10
N TYR A 159 13.39 -1.25 9.36
CA TYR A 159 13.08 -0.63 10.65
C TYR A 159 11.58 -0.59 10.93
N GLY A 160 10.74 -0.32 9.94
CA GLY A 160 9.29 -0.35 10.10
C GLY A 160 8.77 -1.75 10.45
N ARG A 161 9.33 -2.80 9.83
CA ARG A 161 9.00 -4.19 10.18
C ARG A 161 9.45 -4.56 11.59
N LEU A 162 10.68 -4.20 11.96
CA LEU A 162 11.20 -4.44 13.31
C LEU A 162 10.36 -3.72 14.37
N PHE A 163 10.03 -2.46 14.14
CA PHE A 163 9.15 -1.68 15.01
C PHE A 163 7.77 -2.32 15.12
N GLY A 164 7.18 -2.79 14.02
CA GLY A 164 5.88 -3.45 14.04
C GLY A 164 5.85 -4.71 14.90
N VAL A 165 6.90 -5.55 14.85
CA VAL A 165 7.01 -6.72 15.73
C VAL A 165 7.04 -6.30 17.19
N LEU A 166 7.88 -5.33 17.55
CA LEU A 166 7.98 -4.83 18.93
C LEU A 166 6.67 -4.18 19.40
N TYR A 167 6.01 -3.43 18.52
CA TYR A 167 4.74 -2.77 18.80
C TYR A 167 3.61 -3.78 19.06
N CYS A 168 3.54 -4.88 18.29
CA CYS A 168 2.57 -5.94 18.58
C CYS A 168 2.84 -6.59 19.94
N LEU A 169 4.10 -6.89 20.26
CA LEU A 169 4.46 -7.55 21.52
C LEU A 169 4.16 -6.72 22.78
N ILE A 170 4.16 -5.38 22.66
CA ILE A 170 3.87 -4.47 23.78
C ILE A 170 2.37 -4.13 23.86
N GLY A 171 1.67 -4.16 22.73
CA GLY A 171 0.26 -3.79 22.64
C GLY A 171 -0.71 -4.90 23.07
N GLU A 172 -0.29 -6.16 22.94
CA GLU A 172 -0.98 -7.36 23.45
C GLU A 172 -0.80 -7.51 24.97
#